data_AF-A0A096AML1-F1
#
_entry.id   AF-A0A096AML1-F1
#
_cell.length_a   1.000
_cell.length_b   1.000
_cell.length_c   1.000
_cell.angle_alpha   90.00
_cell.angle_beta   90.00
_cell.angle_gamma   90.00
#
_symmetry.space_group_name_H-M   'P 1'
#
loop_
_entity.id
_entity.type
_entity.pdbx_description
1 polymer ?
#
loop_
_entity_poly.entity_id
_entity_poly.type
_entity_poly.pdbx_seq_one_letter_code
_entity_poly.pdbx_strand_id
1 'polypeptide(L)'
;MDDQIIIDVRGELCPTPVIETKKISDAYPYEEIITIVDNDISKENVEKFGKSKGYAVITNKQGRDYFIVLTPRLPGTDEEALQRILTKHVGENNHKLGVPKERITSTPERGQTVESHTLGIVRDDEIVIPDITENSHSFQDASLSRHRIILVTKDYLGEGSEDLGRTLMKTFWNCLVEADTYPKAIYFINSAVKMVCVTSDYIDVLKQLVTAGVDIAACGICLNYYGLTDRVAVGTITNMYTITESIVGEDIVTL
;
A
#
# COMPACT_ATOMS: atom_id res chain seq x y z
N MET A 1 -16.93 2.34 -31.70
CA MET A 1 -17.46 2.81 -30.42
C MET A 1 -16.40 2.35 -29.44
N ASP A 2 -15.63 3.28 -28.90
CA ASP A 2 -14.57 2.94 -27.94
C ASP A 2 -15.27 2.55 -26.64
N ASP A 3 -15.33 1.25 -26.35
CA ASP A 3 -15.94 0.74 -25.12
C ASP A 3 -15.01 1.07 -23.96
N GLN A 4 -15.38 2.07 -23.16
CA GLN A 4 -14.68 2.40 -21.91
C GLN A 4 -15.01 1.37 -20.84
N ILE A 5 -13.99 0.87 -20.13
CA ILE A 5 -14.19 -0.07 -19.03
C ILE A 5 -14.49 0.71 -17.75
N ILE A 6 -15.74 0.63 -17.27
CA ILE A 6 -16.22 1.35 -16.10
C ILE A 6 -16.47 0.39 -14.93
N ILE A 7 -15.94 0.73 -13.76
CA ILE A 7 -16.08 -0.02 -12.50
C ILE A 7 -16.79 0.88 -11.49
N ASP A 8 -18.06 0.58 -11.18
CA ASP A 8 -18.82 1.30 -10.15
C ASP A 8 -18.77 0.54 -8.82
N VAL A 9 -18.05 1.12 -7.86
CA VAL A 9 -17.80 0.58 -6.52
C VAL A 9 -18.18 1.61 -5.44
N ARG A 10 -19.14 2.49 -5.75
CA ARG A 10 -19.70 3.44 -4.77
C ARG A 10 -20.43 2.69 -3.65
N GLY A 11 -20.31 3.20 -2.42
CA GLY A 11 -20.87 2.56 -1.23
C GLY A 11 -20.03 1.42 -0.68
N GLU A 12 -18.99 0.99 -1.39
CA GLU A 12 -18.05 -0.02 -0.92
C GLU A 12 -16.90 0.63 -0.14
N LEU A 13 -16.60 0.09 1.03
CA LEU A 13 -15.41 0.47 1.80
C LEU A 13 -14.17 -0.22 1.24
N CYS A 14 -12.99 0.35 1.50
CA CYS A 14 -11.74 -0.33 1.20
C CYS A 14 -11.68 -1.70 1.92
N PRO A 15 -11.14 -2.74 1.26
CA PRO A 15 -10.31 -2.67 0.05
C PRO A 15 -11.07 -2.83 -1.28
N THR A 16 -12.37 -3.10 -1.28
CA THR A 16 -13.13 -3.53 -2.46
C THR A 16 -12.87 -2.69 -3.71
N PRO A 17 -12.88 -1.34 -3.65
CA PRO A 17 -12.59 -0.52 -4.84
C PRO A 17 -11.23 -0.79 -5.48
N VAL A 18 -10.19 -1.05 -4.68
CA VAL A 18 -8.84 -1.37 -5.17
C VAL A 18 -8.79 -2.79 -5.74
N ILE A 19 -9.50 -3.75 -5.12
CA ILE A 19 -9.56 -5.15 -5.60
C ILE A 19 -10.16 -5.20 -7.00
N GLU A 20 -11.34 -4.61 -7.16
CA GLU A 20 -12.08 -4.69 -8.42
C GLU A 20 -11.36 -3.91 -9.51
N THR A 21 -10.78 -2.75 -9.18
CA THR A 21 -9.90 -2.02 -10.10
C THR A 21 -8.72 -2.86 -10.56
N LYS A 22 -8.04 -3.55 -9.63
CA LYS A 22 -6.90 -4.41 -9.96
C LYS A 22 -7.30 -5.60 -10.83
N LYS A 23 -8.38 -6.30 -10.48
CA LYS A 23 -8.85 -7.47 -11.25
C LYS A 23 -9.10 -7.10 -12.71
N ILE A 24 -9.73 -5.95 -12.93
CA ILE A 24 -10.02 -5.44 -14.27
C ILE A 24 -8.74 -4.97 -14.96
N SER A 25 -7.84 -4.28 -14.26
CA SER A 25 -6.55 -3.87 -14.84
C SER A 25 -5.67 -5.05 -15.25
N ASP A 26 -5.71 -6.15 -14.49
CA ASP A 26 -4.97 -7.37 -14.81
C ASP A 26 -5.61 -8.12 -16.00
N ALA A 27 -6.94 -8.06 -16.13
CA ALA A 27 -7.68 -8.70 -17.23
C ALA A 27 -7.58 -7.90 -18.56
N TYR A 28 -7.44 -6.58 -18.48
CA TYR A 28 -7.40 -5.66 -19.62
C TYR A 28 -6.21 -4.68 -19.53
N PRO A 29 -4.96 -5.17 -19.65
CA PRO A 29 -3.74 -4.40 -19.33
C PRO A 29 -3.43 -3.23 -20.28
N TYR A 30 -4.14 -3.12 -21.40
CA TYR A 30 -3.93 -2.08 -22.42
C TYR A 30 -5.10 -1.11 -22.54
N GLU A 31 -6.17 -1.33 -21.78
CA GLU A 31 -7.39 -0.53 -21.86
C GLU A 31 -7.42 0.55 -20.78
N GLU A 32 -8.10 1.66 -21.09
CA GLU A 32 -8.39 2.70 -20.12
C GLU A 32 -9.52 2.26 -19.18
N ILE A 33 -9.32 2.48 -17.88
CA ILE A 33 -10.25 2.04 -16.84
C ILE A 33 -10.76 3.25 -16.07
N ILE A 34 -12.07 3.30 -15.82
CA ILE A 34 -12.71 4.33 -15.01
C ILE A 34 -13.27 3.69 -13.74
N THR A 35 -12.66 3.98 -12.60
CA THR A 35 -13.17 3.54 -11.29
C THR A 35 -13.98 4.65 -10.63
N ILE A 36 -15.22 4.35 -10.24
CA ILE A 36 -16.13 5.29 -9.57
C ILE A 36 -16.24 4.95 -8.09
N VAL A 37 -15.93 5.91 -7.22
CA VAL A 37 -16.01 5.81 -5.74
C VAL A 37 -16.71 7.03 -5.14
N ASP A 38 -17.22 6.94 -3.92
CA ASP A 38 -18.04 7.99 -3.29
C ASP A 38 -17.46 8.59 -2.00
N ASN A 39 -16.17 8.31 -1.71
CA ASN A 39 -15.46 8.85 -0.55
C ASN A 39 -13.97 9.09 -0.84
N ASP A 40 -13.37 10.01 -0.10
CA ASP A 40 -11.98 10.47 -0.29
C ASP A 40 -10.94 9.36 -0.07
N ILE A 41 -11.16 8.47 0.91
CA ILE A 41 -10.23 7.39 1.24
C ILE A 41 -10.14 6.37 0.09
N SER A 42 -11.29 5.94 -0.43
CA SER A 42 -11.34 5.06 -1.59
C SER A 42 -10.70 5.73 -2.81
N LYS A 43 -10.92 7.04 -2.99
CA LYS A 43 -10.29 7.82 -4.06
C LYS A 43 -8.78 7.81 -3.95
N GLU A 44 -8.22 8.17 -2.79
CA GLU A 44 -6.78 8.22 -2.59
C GLU A 44 -6.10 6.86 -2.78
N ASN A 45 -6.77 5.79 -2.33
CA ASN A 45 -6.24 4.44 -2.44
C ASN A 45 -6.19 3.94 -3.88
N VAL A 46 -7.23 4.20 -4.68
CA VAL A 46 -7.25 3.84 -6.11
C VAL A 46 -6.23 4.67 -6.89
N GLU A 47 -6.06 5.96 -6.56
CA GLU A 47 -5.01 6.79 -7.17
C GLU A 47 -3.60 6.27 -6.86
N LYS A 48 -3.34 5.89 -5.59
CA LYS A 48 -2.05 5.32 -5.18
C LYS A 48 -1.77 4.01 -5.90
N PHE A 49 -2.79 3.14 -6.02
CA PHE A 49 -2.69 1.89 -6.79
C PHE A 49 -2.35 2.15 -8.26
N GLY A 50 -3.07 3.05 -8.94
CA GLY A 50 -2.79 3.38 -10.33
C GLY A 50 -1.36 3.85 -10.54
N LYS A 51 -0.91 4.80 -9.72
CA LYS A 51 0.45 5.34 -9.77
C LYS A 51 1.51 4.27 -9.50
N SER A 52 1.30 3.38 -8.54
CA SER A 52 2.26 2.31 -8.22
C SER A 52 2.38 1.27 -9.35
N LYS A 53 1.32 1.07 -10.13
CA LYS A 53 1.33 0.22 -11.34
C LYS A 53 1.77 0.96 -12.61
N GLY A 54 2.16 2.23 -12.51
CA GLY A 54 2.68 3.02 -13.63
C GLY A 54 1.61 3.59 -14.56
N TYR A 55 0.35 3.63 -14.13
CA TYR A 55 -0.74 4.30 -14.87
C TYR A 55 -0.60 5.82 -14.75
N ALA A 56 -1.00 6.53 -15.80
CA ALA A 56 -1.42 7.92 -15.65
C ALA A 56 -2.80 7.94 -14.98
N VAL A 57 -2.95 8.81 -13.98
CA VAL A 57 -4.16 8.87 -13.16
C VAL A 57 -4.76 10.27 -13.24
N ILE A 58 -6.02 10.36 -13.64
CA ILE A 58 -6.81 11.59 -13.64
C ILE A 58 -8.04 11.36 -12.79
N THR A 59 -8.37 12.31 -11.91
CA THR A 59 -9.57 12.23 -11.09
C THR A 59 -10.47 13.42 -11.34
N ASN A 60 -11.74 13.15 -11.63
CA ASN A 60 -12.79 14.16 -11.74
C ASN A 60 -13.83 13.97 -10.64
N LYS A 61 -14.24 15.05 -9.98
CA LYS A 61 -15.25 15.03 -8.91
C LYS A 61 -16.59 15.52 -9.45
N GLN A 62 -17.64 14.74 -9.29
CA GLN A 62 -19.02 15.15 -9.59
C GLN A 62 -19.91 14.91 -8.37
N GLY A 63 -20.31 15.99 -7.69
CA GLY A 63 -21.04 15.88 -6.43
C GLY A 63 -20.19 15.19 -5.35
N ARG A 64 -20.66 14.05 -4.84
CA ARG A 64 -19.93 13.21 -3.87
C ARG A 64 -19.08 12.11 -4.53
N ASP A 65 -19.24 11.92 -5.83
CA ASP A 65 -18.61 10.83 -6.56
C ASP A 65 -17.31 11.29 -7.20
N TYR A 66 -16.33 10.39 -7.23
CA TYR A 66 -15.04 10.54 -7.87
C TYR A 66 -14.93 9.55 -9.03
N PHE A 67 -14.56 10.05 -10.20
CA PHE A 67 -14.31 9.29 -11.42
C PHE A 67 -12.79 9.28 -11.64
N ILE A 68 -12.17 8.13 -11.41
CA ILE A 68 -10.72 7.96 -11.46
C ILE A 68 -10.39 7.22 -12.74
N VAL A 69 -9.82 7.93 -13.70
CA VAL A 69 -9.36 7.40 -14.98
C VAL A 69 -7.92 6.92 -14.84
N LEU A 70 -7.71 5.66 -15.18
CA LEU A 70 -6.44 4.95 -15.16
C LEU A 70 -6.06 4.63 -16.61
N THR A 71 -5.08 5.36 -17.14
CA THR A 71 -4.57 5.14 -18.50
C THR A 71 -3.24 4.36 -18.42
N PRO A 72 -3.14 3.15 -18.98
CA PRO A 72 -1.90 2.37 -18.95
C PRO A 72 -0.82 3.04 -19.78
N ARG A 73 0.44 2.97 -19.33
CA ARG A 73 1.58 3.45 -20.10
C ARG A 73 1.99 2.38 -21.11
N LEU A 74 1.55 2.52 -22.36
CA LEU A 74 1.91 1.56 -23.42
C LEU A 74 3.42 1.63 -23.73
N PRO A 75 4.07 0.51 -24.08
CA PRO A 75 5.48 0.51 -24.49
C PRO A 75 5.71 1.40 -25.72
N GLY A 76 6.65 2.35 -25.63
CA GLY A 76 6.96 3.29 -26.71
C GLY A 76 6.14 4.58 -26.73
N THR A 77 5.29 4.81 -25.72
CA THR A 77 4.53 6.07 -25.58
C THR A 77 5.44 7.19 -25.10
N ASP A 78 5.64 8.21 -25.93
CA ASP A 78 6.37 9.43 -25.56
C ASP A 78 5.55 10.33 -24.60
N GLU A 79 6.22 11.28 -23.94
CA GLU A 79 5.56 12.23 -23.03
C GLU A 79 4.47 13.06 -23.74
N GLU A 80 4.60 13.29 -25.04
CA GLU A 80 3.61 14.04 -25.83
C GLU A 80 2.31 13.26 -26.07
N ALA A 81 2.37 11.96 -26.28
CA ALA A 81 1.19 11.10 -26.42
C ALA A 81 0.44 10.97 -25.09
N LEU A 82 1.16 10.90 -23.96
CA LEU A 82 0.55 10.95 -22.63
C LEU A 82 -0.15 12.29 -22.39
N GLN A 83 0.51 13.40 -22.74
CA GLN A 83 -0.07 14.74 -22.61
C GLN A 83 -1.32 14.93 -23.48
N ARG A 84 -1.37 14.32 -24.68
CA ARG A 84 -2.57 14.32 -25.54
C ARG A 84 -3.75 13.57 -24.91
N ILE A 85 -3.51 12.41 -24.27
CA ILE A 85 -4.55 11.64 -23.57
C ILE A 85 -5.05 12.38 -22.32
N LEU A 86 -4.14 12.98 -21.55
CA LEU A 86 -4.46 13.81 -20.40
C LEU A 86 -5.28 15.06 -20.81
N THR A 87 -4.96 15.68 -21.95
CA THR A 87 -5.66 16.87 -22.46
C THR A 87 -7.07 16.54 -22.97
N LYS A 88 -7.31 15.35 -23.54
CA LYS A 88 -8.65 14.87 -23.95
C LYS A 88 -9.63 14.90 -22.77
N HIS A 89 -9.17 14.51 -21.58
CA HIS A 89 -9.98 14.47 -20.36
C HIS A 89 -10.16 15.83 -19.66
N VAL A 90 -9.25 16.79 -19.89
CA VAL A 90 -9.37 18.16 -19.35
C VAL A 90 -10.21 19.07 -20.27
N GLY A 91 -10.30 18.75 -21.56
CA GLY A 91 -10.99 19.56 -22.58
C GLY A 91 -12.48 19.27 -22.77
N GLU A 92 -12.99 18.10 -22.40
CA GLU A 92 -14.41 17.73 -22.54
C GLU A 92 -15.25 18.23 -21.34
N ASN A 93 -15.29 19.55 -21.17
CA ASN A 93 -16.38 20.18 -20.43
C ASN A 93 -17.68 20.03 -21.23
N ASN A 94 -18.70 19.41 -20.61
CA ASN A 94 -20.12 19.41 -20.99
C ASN A 94 -20.71 18.27 -21.86
N HIS A 95 -20.34 16.99 -21.70
CA HIS A 95 -21.30 15.95 -22.08
C HIS A 95 -21.36 14.76 -21.11
N LYS A 96 -22.59 14.45 -20.71
CA LYS A 96 -23.01 13.33 -19.86
C LYS A 96 -22.24 12.05 -20.20
N LEU A 97 -21.37 11.59 -19.30
CA LEU A 97 -20.99 10.19 -19.20
C LEU A 97 -22.26 9.42 -18.80
N GLY A 98 -23.04 9.01 -19.79
CA GLY A 98 -24.21 8.16 -19.60
C GLY A 98 -23.74 6.79 -19.15
N VAL A 99 -24.03 6.43 -17.91
CA VAL A 99 -23.70 5.12 -17.32
C VAL A 99 -24.48 4.02 -18.06
N PRO A 100 -23.83 3.07 -18.77
CA PRO A 100 -24.50 1.86 -19.23
C PRO A 100 -24.69 0.92 -18.03
N LYS A 101 -25.93 0.50 -17.79
CA LYS A 101 -26.31 -0.48 -16.76
C LYS A 101 -26.01 -1.90 -17.24
N GLU A 102 -24.74 -2.29 -17.40
CA GLU A 102 -24.43 -3.71 -17.61
C GLU A 102 -23.34 -4.16 -16.64
N ARG A 103 -23.78 -4.91 -15.64
CA ARG A 103 -22.94 -5.61 -14.67
C ARG A 103 -22.33 -6.80 -15.39
N ILE A 104 -21.05 -6.73 -15.75
CA ILE A 104 -20.33 -7.86 -16.34
C ILE A 104 -20.05 -8.89 -15.23
N THR A 105 -20.92 -9.89 -15.11
CA THR A 105 -20.65 -11.13 -14.37
C THR A 105 -20.24 -12.22 -15.35
N SER A 106 -18.94 -12.44 -15.53
CA SER A 106 -18.44 -13.69 -16.11
C SER A 106 -16.99 -13.94 -15.73
N THR A 107 -16.78 -14.80 -14.74
CA THR A 107 -15.50 -15.47 -14.46
C THR A 107 -15.13 -16.43 -15.59
N PRO A 108 -13.88 -16.44 -16.09
CA PRO A 108 -13.40 -17.52 -16.94
C PRO A 108 -13.01 -18.74 -16.09
N GLU A 109 -13.39 -19.92 -16.58
CA GLU A 109 -13.10 -21.23 -15.99
C GLU A 109 -11.60 -21.57 -16.00
N ARG A 110 -11.25 -22.40 -15.02
CA ARG A 110 -9.89 -22.83 -14.68
C ARG A 110 -9.49 -24.03 -15.56
N GLY A 111 -8.36 -23.93 -16.25
CA GLY A 111 -7.60 -25.11 -16.71
C GLY A 111 -6.94 -24.97 -18.07
N GLN A 112 -5.63 -24.81 -18.09
CA GLN A 112 -4.71 -25.61 -18.92
C GLN A 112 -3.26 -25.41 -18.45
N THR A 113 -2.62 -26.54 -18.22
CA THR A 113 -1.22 -26.75 -17.84
C THR A 113 -0.26 -26.45 -18.98
N VAL A 114 0.89 -25.83 -18.70
CA VAL A 114 2.09 -25.98 -19.53
C VAL A 114 3.33 -26.12 -18.64
N GLU A 115 4.25 -26.95 -19.12
CA GLU A 115 5.18 -27.81 -18.41
C GLU A 115 6.40 -27.14 -17.77
N SER A 116 6.93 -27.87 -16.77
CA SER A 116 8.22 -27.65 -16.12
C SER A 116 9.39 -27.94 -17.06
N HIS A 117 10.37 -27.04 -17.11
CA HIS A 117 11.72 -27.40 -17.50
C HIS A 117 12.70 -27.09 -16.36
N THR A 118 13.06 -28.14 -15.65
CA THR A 118 14.23 -28.21 -14.76
C THR A 118 15.49 -28.27 -15.61
N LEU A 119 16.45 -27.38 -15.37
CA LEU A 119 17.86 -27.64 -15.64
C LEU A 119 18.63 -27.40 -14.34
N GLY A 120 19.17 -28.47 -13.77
CA GLY A 120 20.18 -28.40 -12.72
C GLY A 120 21.56 -28.65 -13.30
N ILE A 121 22.58 -28.05 -12.69
CA ILE A 121 23.94 -28.61 -12.64
C ILE A 121 24.40 -28.51 -11.18
N VAL A 122 25.04 -29.58 -10.73
CA VAL A 122 25.37 -29.94 -9.35
C VAL A 122 26.91 -29.97 -9.19
N ARG A 123 27.36 -29.48 -8.02
CA ARG A 123 28.61 -29.77 -7.26
C ARG A 123 29.95 -29.21 -7.75
N ASP A 124 30.68 -28.58 -6.84
CA ASP A 124 31.68 -29.30 -6.04
C ASP A 124 31.83 -28.73 -4.62
N ASP A 125 32.27 -29.59 -3.73
CA ASP A 125 32.36 -29.50 -2.28
C ASP A 125 33.26 -28.36 -1.78
N GLU A 126 32.80 -27.58 -0.78
CA GLU A 126 33.62 -27.14 0.36
C GLU A 126 32.73 -26.43 1.42
N ILE A 127 32.75 -26.97 2.64
CA ILE A 127 32.23 -26.31 3.84
C ILE A 127 33.33 -25.37 4.32
N VAL A 128 33.11 -24.05 4.26
CA VAL A 128 34.02 -23.05 4.82
C VAL A 128 33.36 -22.43 6.05
N ILE A 129 33.96 -22.66 7.22
CA ILE A 129 33.64 -22.00 8.49
C ILE A 129 34.57 -20.77 8.60
N PRO A 130 34.08 -19.52 8.74
CA PRO A 130 34.95 -18.39 9.01
C PRO A 130 35.23 -18.26 10.51
N ASP A 131 36.51 -18.23 10.81
CA ASP A 131 37.13 -17.99 12.11
C ASP A 131 36.91 -16.55 12.59
N ILE A 132 36.73 -16.38 13.90
CA ILE A 132 36.49 -15.10 14.57
C ILE A 132 37.86 -14.49 14.87
N THR A 133 38.32 -13.52 14.08
CA THR A 133 39.35 -12.57 14.55
C THR A 133 39.15 -11.17 14.00
N GLU A 134 39.49 -10.22 14.87
CA GLU A 134 39.11 -8.82 14.90
C GLU A 134 39.62 -7.95 13.73
N ASN A 135 38.73 -7.06 13.30
CA ASN A 135 38.94 -5.64 13.04
C ASN A 135 39.81 -5.21 11.85
N SER A 136 39.13 -4.88 10.75
CA SER A 136 39.41 -3.65 10.00
C SER A 136 38.09 -3.07 9.49
N HIS A 137 37.55 -2.09 10.22
CA HIS A 137 36.42 -1.28 9.77
C HIS A 137 36.81 -0.51 8.50
N SER A 138 36.57 -1.12 7.36
CA SER A 138 36.34 -0.39 6.13
C SER A 138 34.95 0.23 6.21
N PHE A 139 34.89 1.56 6.01
CA PHE A 139 33.66 2.29 5.84
C PHE A 139 32.93 1.72 4.61
N GLN A 140 31.96 0.85 4.84
CA GLN A 140 31.06 0.34 3.80
C GLN A 140 29.67 0.96 4.00
N ASP A 141 29.31 1.79 3.03
CA ASP A 141 28.00 2.33 2.68
C ASP A 141 26.89 2.37 3.76
N ALA A 142 26.62 3.59 4.22
CA ALA A 142 25.46 3.94 5.05
C ALA A 142 24.09 3.90 4.30
N SER A 143 23.97 3.14 3.21
CA SER A 143 22.78 3.15 2.34
C SER A 143 21.94 1.87 2.36
N LEU A 144 22.33 0.84 3.11
CA LEU A 144 21.77 -0.52 2.96
C LEU A 144 20.64 -0.95 3.92
N SER A 145 20.17 -0.15 4.88
CA SER A 145 19.29 -0.69 5.96
C SER A 145 17.83 -0.20 6.04
N ARG A 146 17.31 0.60 5.09
CA ARG A 146 15.87 1.00 5.08
C ARG A 146 14.96 0.01 4.35
N HIS A 147 15.11 -1.29 4.64
CA HIS A 147 14.30 -2.38 4.05
C HIS A 147 13.45 -3.13 5.08
N ARG A 148 13.35 -2.61 6.31
CA ARG A 148 12.56 -3.24 7.37
C ARG A 148 11.21 -2.57 7.55
N ILE A 149 10.17 -3.39 7.65
CA ILE A 149 8.81 -3.00 7.99
C ILE A 149 8.50 -3.53 9.38
N ILE A 150 7.94 -2.68 10.24
CA ILE A 150 7.39 -3.13 11.52
C ILE A 150 5.87 -3.19 11.39
N LEU A 151 5.29 -4.37 11.59
CA LEU A 151 3.85 -4.56 11.65
C LEU A 151 3.42 -4.68 13.11
N VAL A 152 2.72 -3.67 13.62
CA VAL A 152 2.22 -3.67 15.00
C VAL A 152 0.77 -4.13 15.00
N THR A 153 0.53 -5.23 15.71
CA THR A 153 -0.77 -5.92 15.69
C THR A 153 -1.57 -5.68 16.96
N LYS A 154 -0.96 -5.20 18.04
CA LYS A 154 -1.64 -4.93 19.30
C LYS A 154 -1.15 -3.63 19.93
N ASP A 155 -1.97 -3.03 20.79
CA ASP A 155 -1.64 -1.84 21.60
C ASP A 155 -0.82 -2.18 22.87
N TYR A 156 -0.26 -3.38 22.92
CA TYR A 156 0.65 -3.91 23.93
C TYR A 156 1.63 -4.87 23.25
N LEU A 157 2.83 -5.05 23.80
CA LEU A 157 3.88 -5.87 23.21
C LEU A 157 3.85 -7.31 23.76
N GLY A 158 3.92 -8.29 22.86
CA GLY A 158 4.05 -9.71 23.20
C GLY A 158 2.74 -10.39 23.63
N GLU A 159 2.88 -11.48 24.38
CA GLU A 159 1.76 -12.27 24.91
C GLU A 159 1.82 -12.35 26.44
N GLY A 160 0.67 -12.61 27.07
CA GLY A 160 0.56 -12.72 28.53
C GLY A 160 -0.10 -11.47 29.15
N SER A 161 0.56 -10.85 30.13
CA SER A 161 0.01 -9.69 30.84
C SER A 161 0.00 -8.44 29.95
N GLU A 162 -1.18 -7.90 29.66
CA GLU A 162 -1.33 -6.67 28.88
C GLU A 162 -0.71 -5.45 29.57
N ASP A 163 -0.80 -5.35 30.91
CA ASP A 163 -0.22 -4.21 31.65
C ASP A 163 1.30 -4.16 31.50
N LEU A 164 1.94 -5.33 31.59
CA LEU A 164 3.37 -5.46 31.31
C LEU A 164 3.64 -5.17 29.83
N GLY A 165 2.84 -5.72 28.91
CA GLY A 165 2.97 -5.49 27.47
C GLY A 165 2.87 -4.02 27.09
N ARG A 166 2.01 -3.22 27.74
CA ARG A 166 1.90 -1.76 27.54
C ARG A 166 3.14 -1.03 28.05
N THR A 167 3.67 -1.46 29.19
CA THR A 167 4.93 -0.93 29.73
C THR A 167 6.09 -1.20 28.77
N LEU A 168 6.18 -2.44 28.26
CA LEU A 168 7.20 -2.84 27.29
C LEU A 168 7.05 -2.10 25.96
N MET A 169 5.82 -1.92 25.47
CA MET A 169 5.55 -1.17 24.24
C MET A 169 6.01 0.28 24.36
N LYS A 170 5.76 0.93 25.51
CA LYS A 170 6.24 2.28 25.78
C LYS A 170 7.77 2.37 25.76
N THR A 171 8.45 1.43 26.41
CA THR A 171 9.91 1.35 26.40
C THR A 171 10.44 1.10 24.98
N PHE A 172 9.81 0.21 24.22
CA PHE A 172 10.18 -0.09 22.84
C PHE A 172 10.19 1.16 21.96
N TRP A 173 9.13 1.98 22.01
CA TRP A 173 9.06 3.20 21.21
C TRP A 173 10.16 4.21 21.55
N ASN A 174 10.48 4.38 22.83
CA ASN A 174 11.57 5.25 23.27
C ASN A 174 12.92 4.75 22.76
N CYS A 175 13.20 3.44 22.91
CA CYS A 175 14.42 2.84 22.40
C CYS A 175 14.52 2.94 20.87
N LEU A 176 13.41 2.81 20.15
CA LEU A 176 13.39 2.92 18.69
C LEU A 176 13.73 4.34 18.22
N VAL A 177 13.29 5.38 18.92
CA VAL A 177 13.66 6.77 18.60
C VAL A 177 15.16 7.02 18.81
N GLU A 178 15.77 6.38 19.81
CA GLU A 178 17.20 6.49 20.11
C GLU A 178 18.10 5.61 19.22
N ALA A 179 17.52 4.76 18.35
CA ALA A 179 18.28 3.84 17.54
C ALA A 179 19.02 4.53 16.37
N ASP A 180 20.19 3.98 16.00
CA ASP A 180 20.98 4.49 14.86
C ASP A 180 20.35 4.20 13.49
N THR A 181 19.43 3.23 13.43
CA THR A 181 18.77 2.81 12.19
C THR A 181 17.27 2.68 12.39
N TYR A 182 16.51 3.17 11.42
CA TYR A 182 15.06 3.17 11.45
C TYR A 182 14.46 2.23 10.40
N PRO A 183 13.28 1.66 10.66
CA PRO A 183 12.52 0.95 9.63
C PRO A 183 12.09 1.91 8.51
N LYS A 184 11.81 1.34 7.35
CA LYS A 184 11.21 2.07 6.23
C LYS A 184 9.81 2.57 6.59
N ALA A 185 9.00 1.67 7.16
CA ALA A 185 7.64 1.97 7.56
C ALA A 185 7.20 1.16 8.78
N ILE A 186 6.17 1.68 9.45
CA ILE A 186 5.51 1.04 10.58
C ILE A 186 4.00 1.04 10.30
N TYR A 187 3.43 -0.15 10.21
CA TYR A 187 2.00 -0.34 9.96
C TYR A 187 1.28 -0.79 11.22
N PHE A 188 0.15 -0.15 11.52
CA PHE A 188 -0.67 -0.44 12.68
C PHE A 188 -1.97 -1.13 12.23
N ILE A 189 -2.23 -2.33 12.76
CA ILE A 189 -3.45 -3.09 12.52
C ILE A 189 -4.10 -3.53 13.83
N ASN A 190 -5.35 -4.01 13.77
CA ASN A 190 -6.14 -4.44 14.94
C ASN A 190 -6.10 -3.36 16.05
N SER A 191 -5.87 -3.73 17.32
CA SER A 191 -5.91 -2.77 18.42
C SER A 191 -4.77 -1.75 18.40
N ALA A 192 -3.68 -2.02 17.67
CA ALA A 192 -2.54 -1.12 17.56
C ALA A 192 -2.91 0.24 16.94
N VAL A 193 -3.98 0.32 16.13
CA VAL A 193 -4.43 1.59 15.54
C VAL A 193 -4.79 2.65 16.59
N LYS A 194 -5.08 2.24 17.83
CA LYS A 194 -5.29 3.16 18.96
C LYS A 194 -4.06 4.00 19.26
N MET A 195 -2.86 3.50 18.95
CA MET A 195 -1.59 4.17 19.26
C MET A 195 -1.32 5.38 18.39
N VAL A 196 -1.90 5.43 17.19
CA VAL A 196 -1.77 6.58 16.28
C VAL A 196 -2.85 7.64 16.49
N CYS A 197 -3.80 7.41 17.41
CA CYS A 197 -4.94 8.28 17.63
C CYS A 197 -4.70 9.32 18.73
N VAL A 198 -5.46 10.42 18.70
CA VAL A 198 -5.48 11.44 19.77
C VAL A 198 -5.61 10.78 21.14
N THR A 199 -4.99 11.38 22.15
CA THR A 199 -4.89 10.90 23.54
C THR A 199 -4.04 9.65 23.76
N SER A 200 -3.37 9.12 22.73
CA SER A 200 -2.36 8.07 22.94
C SER A 200 -1.08 8.65 23.56
N ASP A 201 -0.53 7.93 24.54
CA ASP A 201 0.79 8.22 25.14
C ASP A 201 1.95 8.15 24.14
N TYR A 202 1.73 7.60 22.94
CA TYR A 202 2.78 7.34 21.95
C TYR A 202 2.91 8.46 20.91
N ILE A 203 1.99 9.43 20.85
CA ILE A 203 1.93 10.42 19.76
C ILE A 203 3.23 11.19 19.56
N ASP A 204 3.85 11.67 20.64
CA ASP A 204 5.06 12.48 20.53
C ASP A 204 6.26 11.65 20.04
N VAL A 205 6.34 10.38 20.43
CA VAL A 205 7.41 9.47 20.02
C VAL A 205 7.21 9.03 18.57
N LEU A 206 5.97 8.72 18.16
CA LEU A 206 5.65 8.38 16.78
C LEU A 206 5.88 9.57 15.82
N LYS A 207 5.61 10.81 16.25
CA LYS A 207 5.93 12.01 15.46
C LYS A 207 7.44 12.21 15.27
N GLN A 208 8.24 11.86 16.26
CA GLN A 208 9.70 11.86 16.12
C GLN A 208 10.15 10.87 15.05
N LEU A 209 9.57 9.66 15.01
CA LEU A 209 9.85 8.67 13.96
C LEU A 209 9.45 9.17 12.56
N VAL A 210 8.29 9.82 12.43
CA VAL A 210 7.90 10.47 11.16
C VAL A 210 8.93 11.53 10.75
N THR A 211 9.39 12.34 11.70
CA THR A 211 10.43 13.36 11.46
C THR A 211 11.76 12.73 11.04
N ALA A 212 12.09 11.54 11.55
CA ALA A 212 13.25 10.74 11.15
C ALA A 212 13.05 10.01 9.80
N GLY A 213 11.94 10.26 9.11
CA GLY A 213 11.63 9.71 7.78
C GLY A 213 11.07 8.29 7.80
N VAL A 214 10.47 7.86 8.90
CA VAL A 214 9.72 6.60 8.98
C VAL A 214 8.30 6.84 8.49
N ASP A 215 7.84 6.05 7.51
CA ASP A 215 6.43 6.09 7.09
C ASP A 215 5.55 5.41 8.15
N ILE A 216 4.49 6.08 8.59
CA ILE A 216 3.55 5.55 9.59
C ILE A 216 2.17 5.52 8.97
N ALA A 217 1.54 4.34 8.99
CA ALA A 217 0.16 4.22 8.54
C ALA A 217 -0.66 3.20 9.34
N ALA A 218 -1.96 3.46 9.47
CA ALA A 218 -2.89 2.62 10.21
C ALA A 218 -4.02 2.10 9.31
N CYS A 219 -4.40 0.83 9.51
CA CYS A 219 -5.46 0.20 8.72
C CYS A 219 -6.83 0.89 8.96
N GLY A 220 -7.42 1.40 7.88
CA GLY A 220 -8.71 2.10 7.91
C GLY A 220 -9.88 1.26 8.41
N ILE A 221 -9.91 -0.05 8.09
CA ILE A 221 -10.97 -0.96 8.58
C ILE A 221 -10.88 -1.11 10.10
N CYS A 222 -9.67 -1.24 10.65
CA CYS A 222 -9.46 -1.33 12.09
C CYS A 222 -9.85 -0.02 12.79
N LEU A 223 -9.46 1.14 12.22
CA LEU A 223 -9.88 2.44 12.73
C LEU A 223 -11.40 2.59 12.74
N ASN A 224 -12.07 2.19 11.67
CA ASN A 224 -13.52 2.23 11.57
C ASN A 224 -14.18 1.33 12.63
N TYR A 225 -13.68 0.10 12.79
CA TYR A 225 -14.17 -0.85 13.80
C TYR A 225 -14.12 -0.27 15.23
N TYR A 226 -13.08 0.49 15.57
CA TYR A 226 -12.96 1.14 16.88
C TYR A 226 -13.62 2.53 16.94
N GLY A 227 -14.21 3.04 15.86
CA GLY A 227 -14.78 4.40 15.80
C GLY A 227 -13.73 5.52 15.90
N LEU A 228 -12.53 5.28 15.36
CA LEU A 228 -11.34 6.15 15.51
C LEU A 228 -10.88 6.80 14.20
N THR A 229 -11.63 6.67 13.10
CA THR A 229 -11.22 7.20 11.78
C THR A 229 -10.87 8.69 11.82
N ASP A 230 -11.68 9.52 12.47
CA ASP A 230 -11.46 10.98 12.58
C ASP A 230 -10.53 11.36 13.75
N ARG A 231 -9.85 10.38 14.35
CA ARG A 231 -9.03 10.56 15.55
C ARG A 231 -7.55 10.30 15.30
N VAL A 232 -7.13 9.99 14.09
CA VAL A 232 -5.71 9.78 13.75
C VAL A 232 -4.94 11.08 13.95
N ALA A 233 -3.89 11.04 14.78
CA ALA A 233 -3.06 12.18 15.16
C ALA A 233 -1.63 12.12 14.60
N VAL A 234 -1.21 10.96 14.10
CA VAL A 234 0.11 10.73 13.48
C VAL A 234 -0.02 9.69 12.36
N GLY A 235 0.72 9.92 11.28
CA GLY A 235 0.71 9.03 10.11
C GLY A 235 -0.53 9.17 9.22
N THR A 236 -0.73 8.19 8.34
CA THR A 236 -1.82 8.18 7.35
C THR A 236 -2.77 6.99 7.55
N ILE A 237 -3.97 7.09 6.99
CA ILE A 237 -4.87 5.93 6.90
C ILE A 237 -4.48 5.12 5.66
N THR A 238 -4.33 3.82 5.84
CA THR A 238 -3.97 2.86 4.78
C THR A 238 -4.96 1.69 4.73
N ASN A 239 -4.71 0.75 3.83
CA ASN A 239 -5.51 -0.45 3.64
C ASN A 239 -4.60 -1.70 3.59
N MET A 240 -5.22 -2.87 3.61
CA MET A 240 -4.48 -4.14 3.64
C MET A 240 -3.73 -4.44 2.34
N TYR A 241 -4.10 -3.86 1.19
CA TYR A 241 -3.35 -4.03 -0.06
C TYR A 241 -1.98 -3.39 0.03
N THR A 242 -1.94 -2.12 0.44
CA THR A 242 -0.69 -1.38 0.62
C THR A 242 0.20 -2.05 1.66
N ILE A 243 -0.39 -2.48 2.79
CA ILE A 243 0.36 -3.23 3.81
C ILE A 243 0.93 -4.52 3.23
N THR A 244 0.11 -5.30 2.51
CA THR A 244 0.51 -6.59 1.93
C THR A 244 1.61 -6.42 0.89
N GLU A 245 1.48 -5.47 -0.03
CA GLU A 245 2.53 -5.16 -1.01
C GLU A 245 3.84 -4.77 -0.32
N SER A 246 3.76 -3.99 0.76
CA SER A 246 4.93 -3.55 1.51
C SER A 246 5.59 -4.68 2.31
N ILE A 247 4.84 -5.59 2.93
CA ILE A 247 5.41 -6.68 3.74
C ILE A 247 5.89 -7.87 2.89
N VAL A 248 5.39 -8.02 1.67
CA VAL A 248 5.86 -9.07 0.73
C VAL A 248 7.19 -8.67 0.09
N GLY A 249 7.42 -7.37 -0.10
CA GLY A 249 8.62 -6.85 -0.76
C GLY A 249 9.80 -6.53 0.16
N GLU A 250 9.65 -6.67 1.48
CA GLU A 250 10.59 -6.16 2.49
C GLU A 250 10.70 -7.11 3.69
N ASP A 251 11.75 -6.98 4.50
CA ASP A 251 11.90 -7.76 5.73
C ASP A 251 10.92 -7.27 6.81
N ILE A 252 10.10 -8.17 7.35
CA ILE A 252 9.07 -7.84 8.34
C ILE A 252 9.48 -8.25 9.76
N VAL A 253 9.25 -7.34 10.71
CA VAL A 253 9.19 -7.62 12.16
C VAL A 253 7.75 -7.40 12.63
N THR A 254 7.15 -8.41 13.25
CA THR A 254 5.79 -8.30 13.80
C THR A 254 5.86 -8.10 15.32
N LEU A 255 5.07 -7.15 15.82
CA LEU A 255 4.93 -6.80 17.24
C LEU A 255 3.51 -7.07 17.76
#